data_AF-A0A2P6QPG8-F1
#
_entry.id   AF-A0A2P6QPG8-F1
#
_cell.length_a   1.000
_cell.length_b   1.000
_cell.length_c   1.000
_cell.angle_alpha   90.00
_cell.angle_beta   90.00
_cell.angle_gamma   90.00
#
_symmetry.space_group_name_H-M   'P 1'
#
loop_
_entity.id
_entity.type
_entity.pdbx_description
1 polymer ?
#
loop_
_entity_poly.entity_id
_entity_poly.type
_entity_poly.pdbx_seq_one_letter_code
_entity_poly.pdbx_strand_id
1 'polypeptide(L)'
;MGNIRVLNIHTALSSLFQAHTQRVTDMAFFAKDVHLLASMSVEGRLFVCKISEGLDEEGMPQITGKIVMAIQIVGEGEAVHPRVWRHCHKQEVLVVRVGKRFYKLLLLKLQWVKSLLLRSY
;
A
#
# COMPACT_ATOMS: atom_id res chain seq x y z
N MET A 1 9.32 5.92 13.36
CA MET A 1 9.64 5.48 11.99
C MET A 1 8.79 4.28 11.62
N GLY A 2 8.25 4.25 10.40
CA GLY A 2 7.37 3.18 9.92
C GLY A 2 8.11 2.26 8.96
N ASN A 3 8.85 1.30 9.50
CA ASN A 3 9.60 0.36 8.68
C ASN A 3 8.75 -0.86 8.35
N ILE A 4 8.89 -1.38 7.14
CA ILE A 4 8.21 -2.57 6.66
C ILE A 4 9.28 -3.59 6.27
N ARG A 5 9.21 -4.80 6.83
CA ARG A 5 10.10 -5.89 6.44
C ARG A 5 9.38 -6.78 5.44
N VAL A 6 9.98 -7.00 4.28
CA VAL A 6 9.52 -7.95 3.27
C VAL A 6 10.43 -9.18 3.33
N LEU A 7 9.84 -10.36 3.37
CA LEU A 7 10.53 -11.65 3.44
C LEU A 7 10.00 -12.53 2.30
N ASN A 8 10.90 -13.12 1.53
CA ASN A 8 10.55 -14.25 0.69
C ASN A 8 10.81 -15.55 1.47
N ILE A 9 9.75 -16.32 1.72
CA ILE A 9 9.82 -17.58 2.48
C ILE A 9 10.54 -18.71 1.72
N HIS A 10 10.62 -18.62 0.38
CA HIS A 10 11.26 -19.63 -0.45
C HIS A 10 12.77 -19.44 -0.56
N THR A 11 13.23 -18.19 -0.61
CA THR A 11 14.67 -17.85 -0.73
C THR A 11 15.29 -17.42 0.59
N ALA A 12 14.48 -17.24 1.65
CA ALA A 12 14.86 -16.66 2.93
C ALA A 12 15.43 -15.24 2.86
N LEU A 13 15.36 -14.57 1.69
CA LEU A 13 15.78 -13.19 1.54
C LEU A 13 14.85 -12.26 2.27
N SER A 14 15.42 -11.25 2.94
CA SER A 14 14.66 -10.20 3.61
C SER A 14 15.18 -8.82 3.24
N SER A 15 14.27 -7.86 3.13
CA SER A 15 14.60 -6.46 2.88
C SER A 15 13.78 -5.54 3.78
N LEU A 16 14.34 -4.39 4.11
CA LEU A 16 13.73 -3.40 4.98
C LEU A 16 13.35 -2.17 4.17
N PHE A 17 12.06 -1.91 4.02
CA PHE A 17 11.54 -0.74 3.34
C PHE A 17 11.24 0.36 4.35
N GLN A 18 11.81 1.54 4.13
CA GLN A 18 11.73 2.68 5.05
C GLN A 18 10.97 3.87 4.45
N ALA A 19 9.93 3.59 3.65
CA ALA A 19 9.17 4.63 2.96
C ALA A 19 8.40 5.57 3.90
N HIS A 20 7.99 5.09 5.09
CA HIS A 20 7.19 5.88 6.03
C HIS A 20 8.05 6.49 7.15
N THR A 21 7.92 7.81 7.32
CA THR A 21 8.48 8.54 8.46
C THR A 21 7.68 8.27 9.75
N GLN A 22 6.37 8.07 9.62
CA GLN A 22 5.44 7.78 10.72
C GLN A 22 5.04 6.31 10.81
N ARG A 23 4.43 5.91 11.93
CA ARG A 23 3.99 4.52 12.15
C ARG A 23 3.04 4.04 11.04
N VAL A 24 3.32 2.86 10.50
CA VAL A 24 2.43 2.16 9.56
C VAL A 24 1.22 1.61 10.33
N THR A 25 0.01 1.94 9.89
CA THR A 25 -1.25 1.51 10.52
C THR A 25 -1.89 0.33 9.80
N ASP A 26 -1.60 0.13 8.52
CA ASP A 26 -2.18 -0.95 7.73
C ASP A 26 -1.39 -1.22 6.44
N MET A 27 -1.50 -2.44 5.92
CA MET A 27 -0.82 -2.90 4.71
C MET A 27 -1.64 -3.95 3.96
N ALA A 28 -1.56 -3.93 2.63
CA ALA A 28 -2.20 -4.94 1.78
C ALA A 28 -1.36 -5.26 0.55
N PHE A 29 -1.14 -6.56 0.30
CA PHE A 29 -0.64 -7.01 -0.99
C PHE A 29 -1.75 -6.94 -2.05
N PHE A 30 -1.33 -6.68 -3.28
CA PHE A 30 -2.20 -6.82 -4.44
C PHE A 30 -2.34 -8.30 -4.83
N ALA A 31 -3.02 -8.57 -5.95
CA ALA A 31 -3.20 -9.94 -6.44
C ALA A 31 -1.85 -10.62 -6.78
N LYS A 32 -1.89 -11.95 -6.90
CA LYS A 32 -0.74 -12.85 -7.02
C LYS A 32 0.33 -12.39 -8.02
N ASP A 33 -0.09 -11.82 -9.15
CA ASP A 33 0.80 -11.50 -10.27
C ASP A 33 1.14 -10.00 -10.39
N VAL A 34 0.72 -9.19 -9.43
CA VAL A 34 0.88 -7.72 -9.47
C VAL A 34 2.11 -7.27 -8.66
N HIS A 35 2.61 -8.09 -7.73
CA HIS A 35 3.80 -7.82 -6.87
C HIS A 35 3.86 -6.41 -6.27
N LEU A 36 2.70 -5.82 -5.99
CA LEU A 36 2.57 -4.52 -5.35
C LEU A 36 2.21 -4.71 -3.87
N LEU A 37 2.74 -3.83 -3.03
CA LEU A 37 2.40 -3.68 -1.62
C LEU A 37 1.90 -2.25 -1.37
N ALA A 38 0.65 -2.14 -0.94
CA ALA A 38 0.11 -0.91 -0.39
C ALA A 38 0.41 -0.85 1.11
N SER A 39 0.81 0.33 1.60
CA SER A 39 1.08 0.57 3.01
C SER A 39 0.66 1.97 3.41
N MET A 40 0.08 2.11 4.60
CA MET A 40 -0.47 3.37 5.08
C MET A 40 0.10 3.76 6.44
N SER A 41 0.40 5.04 6.63
CA SER A 41 0.78 5.59 7.93
C SER A 41 -0.39 6.19 8.70
N VAL A 42 -0.14 6.45 9.98
CA VAL A 42 -1.06 7.15 10.90
C VAL A 42 -1.44 8.54 10.43
N GLU A 43 -0.58 9.23 9.68
CA GLU A 43 -0.86 10.55 9.09
C GLU A 43 -1.64 10.47 7.77
N GLY A 44 -2.12 9.29 7.38
CA GLY A 44 -2.90 9.11 6.15
C GLY A 44 -2.06 9.14 4.86
N ARG A 45 -0.76 8.86 4.96
CA ARG A 45 0.12 8.72 3.80
C ARG A 45 0.08 7.29 3.30
N LEU A 46 -0.28 7.12 2.04
CA LEU A 46 -0.33 5.83 1.34
C LEU A 46 0.87 5.73 0.39
N PHE A 47 1.64 4.66 0.50
CA PHE A 47 2.61 4.26 -0.51
C PHE A 47 2.19 2.95 -1.17
N VAL A 48 2.34 2.88 -2.49
CA VAL A 48 2.30 1.64 -3.25
C VAL A 48 3.71 1.36 -3.75
N CYS A 49 4.28 0.24 -3.34
CA CYS A 49 5.61 -0.20 -3.71
C CYS A 49 5.53 -1.43 -4.60
N LYS A 50 6.25 -1.42 -5.72
CA LYS A 50 6.54 -2.61 -6.51
C LYS A 50 7.70 -3.36 -5.87
N ILE A 51 7.45 -4.59 -5.47
CA ILE A 51 8.45 -5.51 -4.93
C ILE A 51 9.06 -6.26 -6.10
N SER A 52 10.37 -6.41 -6.11
CA SER A 52 11.11 -7.18 -7.10
C SER A 52 12.26 -7.92 -6.42
N GLU A 53 12.59 -9.09 -6.92
CA GLU A 53 13.69 -9.90 -6.43
C GLU A 53 14.65 -10.16 -7.60
N GLY A 54 15.94 -10.04 -7.34
CA GLY A 54 16.97 -10.11 -8.36
C GLY A 54 18.36 -9.95 -7.75
N LEU A 55 19.36 -9.74 -8.58
CA LEU A 55 20.72 -9.47 -8.14
C LEU A 55 20.94 -7.97 -7.96
N ASP A 56 21.81 -7.57 -7.03
CA ASP A 56 22.36 -6.21 -6.97
C ASP A 56 23.52 -6.02 -7.96
N GLU A 57 24.19 -4.87 -7.87
CA GLU A 57 25.31 -4.52 -8.76
C GLU A 57 26.51 -5.45 -8.56
N GLU A 58 26.66 -5.99 -7.36
CA GLU A 58 27.69 -6.94 -6.95
C GLU A 58 27.31 -8.40 -7.24
N GLY A 59 26.12 -8.66 -7.78
CA GLY A 59 25.63 -10.00 -8.10
C GLY A 59 25.05 -10.76 -6.91
N MET A 60 24.74 -10.08 -5.80
CA MET A 60 24.13 -10.67 -4.61
C MET A 60 22.59 -10.65 -4.69
N PRO A 61 21.90 -11.73 -4.31
CA PRO A 61 20.44 -11.76 -4.30
C PRO A 61 19.84 -10.74 -3.31
N GLN A 62 18.87 -9.96 -3.79
CA GLN A 62 18.20 -8.93 -3.02
C GLN A 62 16.72 -8.78 -3.36
N ILE A 63 15.94 -8.33 -2.37
CA ILE A 63 14.58 -7.84 -2.56
C ILE A 63 14.61 -6.31 -2.59
N THR A 64 14.11 -5.72 -3.66
CA THR A 64 13.99 -4.28 -3.84
C THR A 64 12.53 -3.83 -3.79
N GLY A 65 12.31 -2.60 -3.34
CA GLY A 65 11.00 -1.96 -3.27
C GLY A 65 11.02 -0.62 -3.97
N LYS A 66 10.39 -0.51 -5.14
CA LYS A 66 10.26 0.75 -5.88
C LYS A 66 8.90 1.39 -5.58
N ILE A 67 8.88 2.60 -5.05
CA ILE A 67 7.64 3.37 -4.88
C ILE A 67 7.10 3.70 -6.27
N VAL A 68 5.88 3.23 -6.58
CA VAL A 68 5.17 3.54 -7.83
C VAL A 68 4.04 4.54 -7.62
N MET A 69 3.61 4.74 -6.37
CA MET A 69 2.58 5.71 -6.02
C MET A 69 2.79 6.21 -4.58
N ALA A 70 2.64 7.51 -4.38
CA ALA A 70 2.62 8.15 -3.08
C ALA A 70 1.42 9.10 -3.03
N ILE A 71 0.50 8.89 -2.08
CA ILE A 71 -0.71 9.69 -1.93
C ILE A 71 -0.79 10.18 -0.49
N GLN A 72 -0.98 11.49 -0.32
CA GLN A 72 -1.38 12.06 0.96
C GLN A 72 -2.90 12.25 0.94
N ILE A 73 -3.60 11.55 1.83
CA ILE A 73 -5.03 11.78 2.01
C ILE A 73 -5.18 12.94 2.99
N VAL A 74 -5.74 14.04 2.50
CA VAL A 74 -6.00 15.25 3.27
C VAL A 74 -7.51 15.40 3.54
N GLY A 75 -7.84 15.97 4.69
CA GLY A 75 -9.21 16.27 5.10
C GLY A 75 -9.24 17.34 6.19
N GLU A 76 -10.44 17.80 6.55
CA GLU A 76 -10.61 18.61 7.76
C GLU A 76 -10.30 17.75 8.99
N GLY A 77 -9.19 18.06 9.66
CA GLY A 77 -8.70 17.35 10.83
C GLY A 77 -7.68 16.25 10.53
N GLU A 78 -7.18 15.64 11.61
CA GLU A 78 -6.19 14.57 11.54
C GLU A 78 -6.74 13.28 10.93
N ALA A 79 -5.85 12.47 10.37
CA ALA A 79 -6.20 11.18 9.82
C ALA A 79 -6.56 10.18 10.94
N VAL A 80 -7.84 9.89 11.09
CA VAL A 80 -8.34 9.00 12.15
C VAL A 80 -8.40 7.56 11.65
N HIS A 81 -7.70 6.61 12.29
CA HIS A 81 -7.71 5.18 11.95
C HIS A 81 -7.53 4.83 10.44
N PRO A 82 -6.42 5.23 9.78
CA PRO A 82 -6.19 4.90 8.38
C PRO A 82 -6.05 3.39 8.14
N ARG A 83 -6.78 2.87 7.14
CA ARG A 83 -6.83 1.45 6.78
C ARG A 83 -6.81 1.25 5.26
N VAL A 84 -6.27 0.11 4.81
CA VAL A 84 -6.12 -0.22 3.39
C VAL A 84 -6.42 -1.69 3.12
N TRP A 85 -7.21 -1.96 2.07
CA TRP A 85 -7.55 -3.32 1.66
C TRP A 85 -7.58 -3.47 0.14
N ARG A 86 -7.19 -4.65 -0.34
CA ARG A 86 -7.40 -5.01 -1.75
C ARG A 86 -8.86 -5.36 -2.00
N HIS A 87 -9.36 -5.04 -3.19
CA HIS A 87 -10.65 -5.59 -3.63
C HIS A 87 -10.48 -7.07 -4.04
N CYS A 88 -11.28 -7.98 -3.50
CA CYS A 88 -11.10 -9.43 -3.68
C CYS A 88 -11.09 -9.88 -5.16
N HIS A 89 -11.93 -9.25 -5.98
CA HIS A 89 -12.17 -9.65 -7.38
C HIS A 89 -11.62 -8.67 -8.43
N LYS A 90 -11.05 -7.53 -8.02
CA LYS A 90 -10.54 -6.51 -8.95
C LYS A 90 -9.11 -6.20 -8.56
N GLN A 91 -8.18 -6.84 -9.27
CA GLN A 91 -6.77 -6.88 -8.88
C GLN A 91 -6.13 -5.49 -8.78
N GLU A 92 -6.62 -4.51 -9.53
CA GLU A 92 -6.06 -3.15 -9.60
C GLU A 92 -6.75 -2.14 -8.66
N VAL A 93 -7.70 -2.60 -7.86
CA VAL A 93 -8.52 -1.75 -7.00
C VAL A 93 -8.07 -1.88 -5.56
N LEU A 94 -7.72 -0.72 -4.99
CA LEU A 94 -7.44 -0.56 -3.58
C LEU A 94 -8.56 0.24 -2.92
N VAL A 95 -9.03 -0.22 -1.76
CA VAL A 95 -9.98 0.52 -0.93
C VAL A 95 -9.23 1.06 0.27
N VAL A 96 -9.37 2.35 0.51
CA VAL A 96 -8.74 3.06 1.60
C VAL A 96 -9.81 3.68 2.47
N ARG A 97 -9.67 3.56 3.79
CA ARG A 97 -10.51 4.26 4.75
C ARG A 97 -9.67 5.19 5.62
N VAL A 98 -10.15 6.41 5.79
CA VAL A 98 -9.65 7.36 6.79
C VAL A 98 -10.86 7.92 7.54
N GLY A 99 -10.99 7.57 8.82
CA GLY A 99 -12.10 7.94 9.68
C GLY A 99 -13.42 7.34 9.17
N LYS A 100 -14.32 8.23 8.75
CA LYS A 100 -15.63 7.87 8.15
C LYS A 100 -15.61 7.90 6.61
N ARG A 101 -14.47 8.25 5.99
CA ARG A 101 -14.34 8.41 4.53
C ARG A 101 -13.73 7.16 3.91
N PHE A 102 -14.26 6.78 2.76
CA PHE A 102 -13.77 5.67 1.96
C PHE A 102 -13.36 6.17 0.57
N TYR A 103 -12.23 5.68 0.09
CA TYR A 103 -11.66 6.00 -1.20
C TYR A 103 -11.42 4.71 -1.96
N LYS A 104 -11.76 4.72 -3.24
CA LYS A 104 -11.47 3.63 -4.16
C LYS A 104 -10.41 4.12 -5.14
N LEU A 105 -9.23 3.55 -5.07
CA LEU A 105 -8.12 3.88 -5.94
C LEU A 105 -8.02 2.79 -7.00
N LEU A 106 -8.02 3.19 -8.26
CA LEU A 106 -7.72 2.31 -9.39
C LEU A 106 -6.29 2.62 -9.85
N LEU A 107 -5.41 1.63 -9.86
CA LEU A 107 -4.00 1.84 -10.19
C LEU A 107 -3.77 2.41 -11.61
N LEU A 108 -4.69 2.15 -12.54
CA LEU A 108 -4.65 2.68 -13.91
C LEU A 108 -5.30 4.08 -14.06
N LYS A 109 -6.01 4.58 -13.04
CA LYS A 109 -6.71 5.87 -13.11
C LYS A 109 -7.02 6.40 -11.70
N LEU A 110 -6.45 7.55 -11.33
CA LEU A 110 -6.87 8.27 -10.12
C LEU A 110 -8.30 8.80 -10.32
N GLN A 111 -9.32 8.05 -9.91
CA GLN A 111 -10.70 8.52 -9.88
C GLN A 111 -11.18 8.66 -8.42
N TRP A 112 -11.59 9.87 -8.06
CA TRP A 112 -12.27 10.15 -6.80
C TRP A 112 -13.68 9.57 -6.85
N VAL A 113 -13.94 8.47 -6.15
CA VAL A 113 -15.32 8.03 -5.92
C VAL A 113 -15.88 8.86 -4.78
N LYS A 114 -16.73 9.85 -5.10
CA LYS A 114 -17.55 10.54 -4.10
C LYS A 114 -18.50 9.51 -3.47
N SER A 115 -18.31 9.26 -2.16
CA SER A 115 -19.29 8.71 -1.21
C SER A 115 -20.42 7.89 -1.84
N LEU A 116 -20.17 6.61 -2.13
CA LEU A 116 -21.27 5.67 -2.32
C LEU A 116 -21.68 5.16 -0.94
N LEU A 117 -22.86 5.60 -0.48
CA LEU A 117 -23.59 4.97 0.60
C LEU A 117 -23.69 3.47 0.29
N LEU A 118 -23.08 2.64 1.14
CA LEU A 118 -23.33 1.21 1.16
C LEU A 118 -24.81 1.01 1.49
N ARG A 119 -25.64 0.71 0.49
CA ARG A 119 -26.85 -0.06 0.72
C ARG A 119 -26.42 -1.50 0.93
N SER A 120 -26.58 -2.00 2.15
CA SER A 120 -26.55 -3.44 2.44
C SER A 120 -27.59 -4.15 1.57
N TYR A 121 -27.21 -5.29 1.03
CA TYR A 121 -28.13 -6.41 0.82
C TYR A 121 -28.10 -7.29 2.07
#